data_AF-A0A1X0RT48-F1
#
_entry.id   AF-A0A1X0RT48-F1
#
_cell.length_a   1.000
_cell.length_b   1.000
_cell.length_c   1.000
_cell.angle_alpha   90.00
_cell.angle_beta   90.00
_cell.angle_gamma   90.00
#
_symmetry.space_group_name_H-M   'P 1'
#
loop_
_entity.id
_entity.type
_entity.pdbx_description
1 polymer ?
#
loop_
_entity_poly.entity_id
_entity_poly.type
_entity_poly.pdbx_seq_one_letter_code
_entity_poly.pdbx_strand_id
1 'polypeptide(L)'
;MPKRQSVVDGLVNPPDKAEFVSKVRIVYTEAQDEKNGYLVVVVHGDINNGEACLLLLEESQDESMPPIVLKTIPVYSDLKINIAQSNPLPDKTTQPDLLVTFSLNQDSAHIVFPKKEIMSEILTNIKRLITIAVNNNINSQNDASYDWVNVYRKFGGSLPKIHWKRKTQL
;
A
#
# COMPACT_ATOMS: atom_id res chain seq x y z
N MET A 1 16.38 -4.42 -12.32
CA MET A 1 14.95 -4.28 -11.93
C MET A 1 14.43 -2.84 -12.11
N PRO A 2 14.23 -2.33 -13.35
CA PRO A 2 13.70 -0.98 -13.59
C PRO A 2 12.18 -0.91 -13.90
N LYS A 3 11.53 -2.02 -14.27
CA LYS A 3 10.13 -2.00 -14.74
C LYS A 3 9.08 -1.75 -13.64
N ARG A 4 9.35 -2.10 -12.38
CA ARG A 4 8.36 -2.03 -11.29
C ARG A 4 8.10 -0.61 -10.78
N GLN A 5 9.17 0.15 -10.59
CA GLN A 5 9.07 1.56 -10.19
C GLN A 5 8.34 2.37 -11.26
N SER A 6 8.63 2.14 -12.55
CA SER A 6 7.97 2.82 -13.67
C SER A 6 6.45 2.63 -13.74
N VAL A 7 5.92 1.49 -13.30
CA VAL A 7 4.46 1.23 -13.27
C VAL A 7 3.81 1.97 -12.10
N VAL A 8 4.49 2.04 -10.96
CA VAL A 8 4.02 2.78 -9.79
C VAL A 8 4.14 4.29 -10.03
N ASP A 9 5.23 4.77 -10.64
CA ASP A 9 5.43 6.18 -10.96
C ASP A 9 4.34 6.71 -11.92
N GLY A 10 3.76 5.84 -12.77
CA GLY A 10 2.63 6.19 -13.63
C GLY A 10 1.27 6.26 -12.91
N LEU A 11 1.17 5.70 -11.70
CA LEU A 11 -0.02 5.76 -10.84
C LEU A 11 0.03 6.94 -9.87
N VAL A 12 1.23 7.37 -9.49
CA VAL A 12 1.48 8.48 -8.56
C VAL A 12 1.17 9.81 -9.26
N ASN A 13 0.22 10.57 -8.70
CA ASN A 13 -0.13 11.88 -9.27
C ASN A 13 0.82 12.97 -8.73
N PRO A 14 1.40 13.84 -9.57
CA PRO A 14 2.17 14.97 -9.07
C PRO A 14 1.30 15.86 -8.14
N PRO A 15 1.82 16.34 -6.99
CA PRO A 15 3.23 16.36 -6.55
C PRO A 15 3.70 15.13 -5.74
N ASP A 16 2.94 14.04 -5.72
CA ASP A 16 3.19 12.88 -4.88
C ASP A 16 4.47 12.13 -5.26
N LYS A 17 5.03 11.40 -4.30
CA LYS A 17 6.16 10.50 -4.52
C LYS A 17 5.85 9.12 -3.94
N ALA A 18 6.04 8.07 -4.73
CA ALA A 18 6.12 6.72 -4.20
C ALA A 18 7.50 6.52 -3.57
N GLU A 19 7.56 6.47 -2.25
CA GLU A 19 8.84 6.27 -1.55
C GLU A 19 9.18 4.80 -1.37
N PHE A 20 8.18 3.95 -1.13
CA PHE A 20 8.40 2.53 -0.87
C PHE A 20 7.45 1.69 -1.70
N VAL A 21 8.01 0.73 -2.43
CA VAL A 21 7.26 -0.26 -3.20
C VAL A 21 7.77 -1.64 -2.81
N SER A 22 6.91 -2.45 -2.20
CA SER A 22 7.28 -3.79 -1.75
C SER A 22 6.28 -4.84 -2.19
N LYS A 23 6.79 -5.98 -2.66
CA LYS A 23 5.97 -7.13 -3.00
C LYS A 23 5.55 -7.84 -1.72
N VAL A 24 4.24 -8.06 -1.59
CA VAL A 24 3.61 -8.63 -0.39
C VAL A 24 2.52 -9.63 -0.81
N ARG A 25 2.04 -10.42 0.16
CA ARG A 25 0.77 -11.13 0.01
C ARG A 25 -0.30 -10.36 0.77
N ILE A 26 -1.40 -10.10 0.09
CA ILE A 26 -2.57 -9.39 0.62
C ILE A 26 -3.58 -10.46 1.04
N VAL A 27 -3.97 -10.45 2.32
CA VAL A 27 -4.87 -11.44 2.91
C VAL A 27 -6.28 -10.86 2.95
N TYR A 28 -7.23 -11.56 2.33
CA TYR A 28 -8.65 -11.27 2.39
C TYR A 28 -9.29 -12.15 3.46
N THR A 29 -9.46 -11.59 4.65
CA THR A 29 -9.95 -12.32 5.83
C THR A 29 -11.37 -12.87 5.66
N GLU A 30 -12.23 -12.17 4.93
CA GLU A 30 -13.61 -12.62 4.66
C GLU A 30 -13.67 -13.79 3.67
N ALA A 31 -12.79 -13.79 2.67
CA ALA A 31 -12.77 -14.80 1.61
C ALA A 31 -11.82 -15.97 1.90
N GLN A 32 -11.02 -15.89 2.97
CA GLN A 32 -9.90 -16.80 3.25
C GLN A 32 -8.99 -16.97 2.03
N ASP A 33 -8.76 -15.86 1.31
CA ASP A 33 -7.98 -15.84 0.08
C ASP A 33 -6.71 -14.99 0.26
N GLU A 34 -5.65 -15.36 -0.46
CA GLU A 34 -4.39 -14.62 -0.48
C GLU A 34 -4.02 -14.27 -1.92
N LYS A 35 -3.70 -12.99 -2.14
CA LYS A 35 -3.26 -12.51 -3.45
C LYS A 35 -1.87 -11.92 -3.40
N ASN A 36 -1.10 -12.17 -4.45
CA ASN A 36 0.15 -11.45 -4.66
C ASN A 36 -0.15 -9.99 -5.02
N GLY A 37 0.58 -9.09 -4.41
CA GLY A 37 0.40 -7.67 -4.64
C GLY A 37 1.57 -6.83 -4.20
N TYR A 38 1.33 -5.54 -4.16
CA TYR A 38 2.30 -4.56 -3.74
C TYR A 38 1.71 -3.69 -2.63
N LEU A 39 2.51 -3.43 -1.61
CA LEU A 39 2.30 -2.32 -0.70
C LEU A 39 3.14 -1.15 -1.20
N VAL A 40 2.47 -0.03 -1.45
CA VAL A 40 3.11 1.23 -1.84
C VAL A 40 2.85 2.28 -0.78
N VAL A 41 3.89 2.96 -0.33
CA VAL A 41 3.77 4.15 0.54
C VAL A 41 3.92 5.38 -0.34
N VAL A 42 2.84 6.15 -0.47
CA VAL A 42 2.82 7.41 -1.23
C VAL A 42 2.87 8.55 -0.23
N VAL A 43 3.78 9.49 -0.47
CA VAL A 43 3.92 10.72 0.31
C VAL A 43 3.50 11.90 -0.56
N HIS A 44 2.53 12.68 -0.08
CA HIS A 44 2.12 13.95 -0.64
C HIS A 44 2.91 15.08 0.04
N GLY A 45 3.68 15.84 -0.74
CA GLY A 45 4.54 16.91 -0.25
C GLY A 45 5.93 16.46 0.18
N ASP A 46 6.49 17.10 1.21
CA ASP A 46 7.84 16.82 1.74
C ASP A 46 7.80 15.64 2.73
N ILE A 47 8.69 14.65 2.62
CA ILE A 47 8.79 13.51 3.55
C ILE A 47 8.89 13.92 5.04
N ASN A 48 9.33 15.14 5.33
CA ASN A 48 9.48 15.63 6.70
C ASN A 48 8.19 16.22 7.30
N ASN A 49 7.25 16.67 6.47
CA ASN A 49 6.03 17.38 6.89
C ASN A 49 4.76 16.95 6.13
N GLY A 50 4.89 15.99 5.22
CA GLY A 50 3.88 15.61 4.25
C GLY A 50 2.91 14.60 4.81
N GLU A 51 1.84 14.42 4.05
CA GLU A 51 0.82 13.42 4.31
C GLU A 51 1.17 12.14 3.57
N ALA A 52 0.71 11.01 4.05
CA ALA A 52 1.00 9.75 3.38
C ALA A 52 -0.21 8.84 3.32
N CYS A 53 -0.25 7.99 2.30
CA CYS A 53 -1.20 6.90 2.23
C CYS A 53 -0.52 5.59 1.86
N LEU A 54 -1.10 4.50 2.35
CA LEU A 54 -0.76 3.14 1.97
C LEU A 54 -1.68 2.73 0.82
N LEU A 55 -1.09 2.38 -0.32
CA LEU A 55 -1.80 1.79 -1.44
C LEU A 55 -1.51 0.29 -1.48
N LEU A 56 -2.57 -0.49 -1.50
CA LEU A 56 -2.52 -1.92 -1.79
C LEU A 56 -2.89 -2.14 -3.25
N LEU A 57 -1.97 -2.76 -3.97
CA LEU A 57 -2.11 -3.02 -5.39
C LEU A 57 -2.16 -4.53 -5.64
N GLU A 58 -3.16 -5.02 -6.36
CA GLU A 58 -3.17 -6.39 -6.87
C GLU A 58 -2.20 -6.49 -8.04
N GLU A 59 -1.36 -7.54 -8.05
CA GLU A 59 -0.57 -7.87 -9.23
C GLU A 59 -1.50 -8.36 -10.34
N SER A 60 -1.49 -7.69 -11.49
CA SER A 60 -2.24 -8.16 -12.66
C SER A 60 -1.67 -9.47 -13.18
N GLN A 61 -2.56 -10.38 -13.61
CA GLN A 61 -2.16 -11.63 -14.29
C GLN A 61 -1.56 -11.39 -15.68
N ASP A 62 -1.87 -10.24 -16.29
CA ASP A 62 -1.31 -9.80 -17.57
C ASP A 62 -0.37 -8.62 -17.32
N GLU A 63 0.91 -8.77 -17.68
CA GLU A 63 1.96 -7.73 -17.52
C GLU A 63 1.64 -6.45 -18.31
N SER A 64 0.74 -6.52 -19.30
CA SER A 64 0.30 -5.35 -20.08
C SER A 64 -0.79 -4.52 -19.39
N MET A 65 -1.39 -5.04 -18.32
CA MET A 65 -2.40 -4.32 -17.55
C MET A 65 -1.80 -3.66 -16.31
N PRO A 66 -2.22 -2.42 -16.00
CA PRO A 66 -1.76 -1.74 -14.79
C PRO A 66 -2.26 -2.48 -13.53
N PRO A 67 -1.54 -2.38 -12.40
CA PRO A 67 -1.98 -2.92 -11.14
C PRO A 67 -3.30 -2.27 -10.70
N ILE A 68 -4.16 -3.07 -10.07
CA ILE A 68 -5.47 -2.61 -9.58
C ILE A 68 -5.31 -2.11 -8.15
N VAL A 69 -5.79 -0.90 -7.86
CA VAL A 69 -5.81 -0.40 -6.48
C VAL A 69 -6.92 -1.13 -5.73
N LEU A 70 -6.54 -1.96 -4.78
CA LEU A 70 -7.47 -2.71 -3.94
C LEU A 70 -7.94 -1.88 -2.75
N LYS A 71 -7.00 -1.15 -2.16
CA LYS A 71 -7.23 -0.43 -0.92
C LYS A 71 -6.32 0.76 -0.80
N THR A 72 -6.84 1.79 -0.15
CA THR A 72 -6.11 3.00 0.14
C THR A 72 -6.36 3.36 1.59
N ILE A 73 -5.31 3.35 2.41
CA ILE A 73 -5.38 3.66 3.84
C ILE A 73 -4.51 4.90 4.11
N PRO A 74 -5.12 6.06 4.38
CA PRO A 74 -4.41 7.23 4.89
C PRO A 74 -3.58 6.93 6.15
N VAL A 75 -2.41 7.56 6.26
CA VAL A 75 -1.53 7.47 7.43
C VAL A 75 -1.83 8.64 8.37
N TYR A 76 -2.82 8.44 9.24
CA TYR A 76 -3.11 9.37 10.33
C TYR A 76 -2.36 9.00 11.62
N SER A 77 -2.37 9.92 12.59
CA SER A 77 -1.85 9.69 13.93
C SER A 77 -2.53 8.53 14.68
N ASP A 78 -3.77 8.21 14.33
CA ASP A 78 -4.58 7.13 14.91
C ASP A 78 -4.54 5.81 14.11
N LEU A 79 -3.68 5.72 13.09
CA LEU A 79 -3.42 4.47 12.38
C LEU A 79 -2.78 3.44 13.33
N LYS A 80 -3.44 2.29 13.48
CA LYS A 80 -2.93 1.19 14.33
C LYS A 80 -2.22 0.16 13.46
N ILE A 81 -1.09 -0.34 13.98
CA ILE A 81 -0.30 -1.40 13.35
C ILE A 81 -0.20 -2.56 14.34
N ASN A 82 -0.66 -3.74 13.95
CA ASN A 82 -0.51 -4.98 14.72
C ASN A 82 0.35 -5.97 13.93
N ILE A 83 1.21 -6.71 14.63
CA ILE A 83 2.08 -7.73 14.04
C ILE A 83 1.79 -9.06 14.72
N ALA A 84 1.36 -10.04 13.96
CA ALA A 84 1.13 -11.41 14.39
C ALA A 84 1.99 -12.38 13.57
N GLN A 85 2.26 -13.55 14.12
CA GLN A 85 2.81 -14.66 13.35
C GLN A 85 1.68 -15.29 12.54
N SER A 86 1.84 -15.41 11.23
CA SER A 86 0.80 -16.00 10.37
C SER A 86 0.72 -17.53 10.49
N ASN A 87 1.80 -18.19 10.90
CA ASN A 87 1.86 -19.64 11.11
C ASN A 87 2.65 -20.02 12.38
N PRO A 88 2.13 -20.91 13.25
CA PRO A 88 2.95 -21.67 14.17
C PRO A 88 3.78 -22.66 13.36
N LEU A 89 5.10 -22.46 13.32
CA LEU A 89 6.00 -23.24 12.48
C LEU A 89 6.06 -24.72 12.91
N PRO A 90 5.97 -25.67 11.96
CA PRO A 90 6.23 -27.09 12.23
C PRO A 90 7.73 -27.42 12.37
N ASP A 91 8.65 -26.61 11.81
CA ASP A 91 10.09 -26.86 11.84
C ASP A 91 10.94 -25.62 12.16
N LYS A 92 12.07 -25.83 12.87
CA LYS A 92 12.99 -24.78 13.37
C LYS A 92 13.76 -24.01 12.28
N THR A 93 13.69 -24.43 11.02
CA THR A 93 14.50 -23.89 9.91
C THR A 93 13.76 -22.90 9.02
N THR A 94 12.42 -22.85 9.09
CA THR A 94 11.62 -21.92 8.29
C THR A 94 11.37 -20.66 9.12
N GLN A 95 11.63 -19.47 8.57
CA GLN A 95 11.24 -18.22 9.25
C GLN A 95 9.71 -18.09 9.18
N PRO A 96 9.06 -17.64 10.27
CA PRO A 96 7.61 -17.49 10.26
C PRO A 96 7.26 -16.31 9.39
N ASP A 97 6.30 -16.50 8.49
CA ASP A 97 5.66 -15.42 7.77
C ASP A 97 5.00 -14.45 8.77
N LEU A 98 5.27 -13.16 8.63
CA LEU A 98 4.78 -12.12 9.54
C LEU A 98 3.55 -11.45 8.95
N LEU A 99 2.41 -11.61 9.64
CA LEU A 99 1.17 -10.93 9.32
C LEU A 99 1.16 -9.56 9.99
N VAL A 100 1.11 -8.51 9.18
CA VAL A 100 0.95 -7.14 9.63
C VAL A 100 -0.46 -6.67 9.29
N THR A 101 -1.15 -6.14 10.29
CA THR A 101 -2.47 -5.53 10.12
C THR A 101 -2.36 -4.03 10.31
N PHE A 102 -2.74 -3.28 9.29
CA PHE A 102 -2.94 -1.84 9.35
C PHE A 102 -4.43 -1.58 9.53
N SER A 103 -4.83 -0.83 10.54
CA SER A 103 -6.25 -0.55 10.80
C SER A 103 -6.49 0.90 11.16
N LEU A 104 -7.51 1.47 10.53
CA LEU A 104 -7.95 2.85 10.70
C LEU A 104 -9.48 2.87 10.71
N ASN A 105 -10.08 3.33 11.80
CA ASN A 105 -11.54 3.27 12.00
C ASN A 105 -12.09 1.85 11.78
N GLN A 106 -13.04 1.69 10.86
CA GLN A 106 -13.60 0.38 10.47
C GLN A 106 -12.81 -0.30 9.35
N ASP A 107 -11.80 0.38 8.81
CA ASP A 107 -11.03 -0.11 7.68
C ASP A 107 -9.76 -0.83 8.11
N SER A 108 -9.42 -1.93 7.45
CA SER A 108 -8.21 -2.71 7.77
C SER A 108 -7.58 -3.42 6.57
N ALA A 109 -6.26 -3.48 6.55
CA ALA A 109 -5.46 -4.22 5.58
C ALA A 109 -4.61 -5.27 6.28
N HIS A 110 -4.65 -6.49 5.77
CA HIS A 110 -3.88 -7.62 6.26
C HIS A 110 -2.81 -7.99 5.23
N ILE A 111 -1.55 -7.92 5.63
CA ILE A 111 -0.41 -8.02 4.73
C ILE A 111 0.59 -9.02 5.30
N VAL A 112 0.99 -10.00 4.51
CA VAL A 112 2.08 -10.91 4.86
C VAL A 112 3.35 -10.49 4.12
N PHE A 113 4.41 -10.25 4.90
CA PHE A 113 5.71 -9.89 4.37
C PHE A 113 6.57 -11.14 4.14
N PRO A 114 7.21 -11.27 2.96
CA PRO A 114 8.03 -12.43 2.64
C PRO A 114 9.37 -12.45 3.39
N LYS A 115 9.81 -11.31 3.94
CA LYS A 115 11.08 -11.15 4.66
C LYS A 115 10.93 -10.14 5.80
N LYS A 116 11.54 -10.45 6.95
CA LYS A 116 11.50 -9.60 8.14
C LYS A 116 12.21 -8.27 7.93
N GLU A 117 13.29 -8.25 7.15
CA GLU A 117 14.08 -7.04 6.89
C GLU A 117 13.26 -6.01 6.13
N ILE A 118 12.57 -6.46 5.06
CA ILE A 118 11.68 -5.64 4.24
C ILE A 118 10.52 -5.08 5.09
N MET A 119 9.91 -5.93 5.91
CA MET A 119 8.86 -5.50 6.84
C MET A 119 9.37 -4.41 7.79
N SER A 120 10.54 -4.63 8.41
CA SER A 120 11.11 -3.74 9.42
C SER A 120 11.43 -2.36 8.84
N GLU A 121 11.96 -2.30 7.63
CA GLU A 121 12.23 -1.06 6.91
C GLU A 121 10.94 -0.26 6.67
N ILE A 122 9.93 -0.90 6.07
CA ILE A 122 8.65 -0.25 5.76
C ILE A 122 7.95 0.23 7.03
N LEU A 123 7.91 -0.62 8.08
CA LEU A 123 7.30 -0.25 9.35
C LEU A 123 8.02 0.90 10.04
N THR A 124 9.34 1.02 9.88
CA THR A 124 10.10 2.15 10.41
C THR A 124 9.67 3.45 9.74
N ASN A 125 9.49 3.44 8.43
CA ASN A 125 9.05 4.60 7.67
C ASN A 125 7.59 4.97 7.98
N ILE A 126 6.68 3.99 8.04
CA ILE A 126 5.28 4.26 8.41
C ILE A 126 5.20 4.82 9.84
N LYS A 127 5.96 4.28 10.80
CA LYS A 127 6.02 4.83 12.16
C LYS A 127 6.52 6.27 12.20
N ARG A 128 7.53 6.60 11.37
CA ARG A 128 8.00 7.98 11.23
C ARG A 128 6.89 8.89 10.70
N LEU A 129 6.15 8.46 9.68
CA LEU A 129 5.02 9.21 9.11
C LEU A 129 3.87 9.39 10.13
N ILE A 130 3.56 8.37 10.93
CA ILE A 130 2.62 8.50 12.05
C ILE A 130 3.09 9.56 13.05
N THR A 131 4.38 9.58 13.42
CA THR A 131 4.94 10.61 14.31
C THR A 131 4.81 12.01 13.72
N ILE A 132 4.99 12.19 12.41
CA ILE A 132 4.77 13.46 11.73
C ILE A 132 3.30 13.87 11.82
N ALA A 133 2.37 12.95 11.55
CA ALA A 133 0.94 13.19 11.69
C ALA A 133 0.54 13.57 13.14
N VAL A 134 1.15 12.93 14.15
CA VAL A 134 0.97 13.29 15.57
C VAL A 134 1.42 14.73 15.82
N ASN A 135 2.63 15.09 15.39
CA ASN A 135 3.18 16.43 15.60
C ASN A 135 2.34 17.53 14.93
N ASN A 136 1.71 17.21 13.80
CA ASN A 136 0.87 18.12 13.04
C ASN A 136 -0.62 18.06 13.43
N ASN A 137 -1.00 17.28 14.47
CA ASN A 137 -2.38 17.06 14.91
C ASN A 137 -3.33 16.55 13.81
N ILE A 138 -2.81 15.73 12.89
CA ILE A 138 -3.57 15.14 11.79
C ILE A 138 -4.12 13.78 12.25
N ASN A 139 -5.44 13.68 12.38
CA ASN A 139 -6.15 12.45 12.74
C ASN A 139 -7.35 12.21 11.84
N SER A 140 -7.88 10.98 11.85
CA SER A 140 -8.99 10.59 10.97
C SER A 140 -10.33 11.29 11.24
N GLN A 141 -10.47 12.05 12.33
CA GLN A 141 -11.70 12.77 12.67
C GLN A 141 -11.76 14.20 12.13
N ASN A 142 -10.60 14.81 11.84
CA ASN A 142 -10.48 16.19 11.35
C ASN A 142 -9.85 16.23 9.95
N ASP A 143 -10.45 15.50 9.02
CA ASP A 143 -9.90 15.14 7.72
C ASP A 143 -10.32 16.09 6.59
N ALA A 144 -9.79 17.31 6.58
CA ALA A 144 -9.97 18.21 5.43
C ALA A 144 -8.82 18.14 4.41
N SER A 145 -7.73 17.43 4.74
CA SER A 145 -6.47 17.51 3.99
C SER A 145 -6.15 16.28 3.14
N TYR A 146 -6.76 15.11 3.40
CA TYR A 146 -6.49 13.88 2.61
C TYR A 146 -7.38 13.72 1.38
N ASP A 147 -8.05 14.79 0.92
CA ASP A 147 -8.87 14.75 -0.30
C ASP A 147 -8.08 14.27 -1.53
N TRP A 148 -6.77 14.51 -1.57
CA TRP A 148 -5.87 14.04 -2.63
C TRP A 148 -5.84 12.51 -2.76
N VAL A 149 -6.06 11.79 -1.65
CA VAL A 149 -6.08 10.33 -1.61
C VAL A 149 -7.23 9.74 -2.44
N ASN A 150 -8.32 10.50 -2.63
CA ASN A 150 -9.46 10.07 -3.44
C ASN A 150 -9.11 9.86 -4.92
N VAL A 151 -8.03 10.45 -5.42
CA VAL A 151 -7.59 10.23 -6.80
C VAL A 151 -7.24 8.75 -7.03
N TYR A 152 -6.68 8.08 -6.02
CA TYR A 152 -6.30 6.67 -6.10
C TYR A 152 -7.50 5.73 -6.11
N ARG A 153 -8.63 6.14 -5.52
CA ARG A 153 -9.89 5.36 -5.54
C ARG A 153 -10.44 5.17 -6.96
N LYS A 154 -10.15 6.08 -7.90
CA LYS A 154 -10.56 5.97 -9.31
C LYS A 154 -9.91 4.79 -10.04
N PHE A 155 -8.84 4.24 -9.48
CA PHE A 155 -8.14 3.05 -9.99
C PHE A 155 -8.60 1.75 -9.28
N GLY A 156 -9.55 1.84 -8.34
CA GLY A 156 -10.28 0.70 -7.78
C GLY A 156 -11.50 0.35 -8.65
N GLY A 157 -11.71 -0.94 -8.93
CA GLY A 157 -12.63 -1.44 -9.96
C GLY A 157 -14.06 -0.85 -9.92
N SER A 158 -14.76 -0.61 -11.03
CA SER A 158 -14.71 -1.15 -12.39
C SER A 158 -13.86 -0.34 -13.38
N LEU A 159 -13.11 -1.04 -14.25
CA LEU A 159 -12.55 -0.48 -15.48
C LEU A 159 -13.61 0.41 -16.17
N PRO A 160 -13.39 1.73 -16.36
CA PRO A 160 -13.97 2.35 -17.54
C PRO A 160 -13.40 1.56 -18.73
N LYS A 161 -14.24 1.24 -19.73
CA LYS A 161 -13.78 0.74 -21.03
C LYS A 161 -12.90 1.80 -21.70
N ILE A 162 -11.69 2.01 -21.21
CA ILE A 162 -10.68 2.80 -21.88
C ILE A 162 -10.22 1.90 -23.02
N HIS A 163 -10.74 2.20 -24.21
CA HIS A 163 -10.21 1.66 -25.46
C HIS A 163 -8.78 2.16 -25.61
N TRP A 164 -7.82 1.40 -25.08
CA TRP A 164 -6.42 1.57 -25.44
C TRP A 164 -6.29 1.20 -26.91
N LYS A 165 -6.29 2.20 -27.80
CA LYS A 165 -5.89 2.01 -29.19
C LYS A 165 -4.44 1.53 -29.17
N ARG A 166 -4.22 0.25 -29.47
CA ARG A 166 -2.90 -0.27 -29.82
C ARG A 166 -2.36 0.61 -30.94
N LYS A 167 -1.29 1.37 -30.68
CA LYS A 167 -0.41 1.82 -31.76
C LYS A 167 0.38 0.60 -32.19
N THR A 168 -0.10 -0.07 -33.23
CA THR A 168 0.72 -0.96 -34.04
C THR A 168 1.83 -0.10 -34.64
N GLN A 169 3.08 -0.29 -34.22
CA GLN A 169 4.21 0.19 -35.01
C GLN A 169 4.55 -0.91 -36.03
N LEU A 170 4.57 -0.48 -37.30
CA LEU A 170 5.06 -1.19 -38.47
C LEU A 170 6.57 -1.39 -38.39
#